data_AF-A0A0S8GCX8-F1
#
_entry.id   AF-A0A0S8GCX8-F1
#
_cell.length_a   1.000
_cell.length_b   1.000
_cell.length_c   1.000
_cell.angle_alpha   90.00
_cell.angle_beta   90.00
_cell.angle_gamma   90.00
#
_symmetry.space_group_name_H-M   'P 1'
#
loop_
_entity.id
_entity.type
_entity.pdbx_description
1 polymer ?
#
loop_
_entity_poly.entity_id
_entity_poly.type
_entity_poly.pdbx_seq_one_letter_code
_entity_poly.pdbx_strand_id
1 'polypeptide(L)'
;MLKTLFVIMLAVPLLLWADETTVGYLGVHLDNLSDAMKKALDLDYGVLVEKVVEESPAEKGGIEVGDVILKIDDNDIKDYGDLKAVVRERPNERVAMRIRRSGKTMTKNIELGEKERTKIELDLDIPDLEELENVLVIKKGELEEELKNLKEELEGLKLELKALKEDLKKK
;
A
#
# COMPACT_ATOMS: atom_id res chain seq x y z
N MET A 1 -15.90 17.16 -23.63
CA MET A 1 -16.02 15.74 -24.03
C MET A 1 -14.67 15.02 -24.09
N LEU A 2 -13.63 15.59 -24.72
CA LEU A 2 -12.33 14.90 -24.86
C LEU A 2 -11.56 14.66 -23.53
N LYS A 3 -11.66 15.59 -22.57
CA LYS A 3 -11.02 15.44 -21.23
C LYS A 3 -11.59 14.25 -20.44
N THR A 4 -12.91 14.05 -20.50
CA THR A 4 -13.59 12.92 -19.84
C THR A 4 -13.14 11.58 -20.41
N LEU A 5 -12.94 11.52 -21.74
CA LEU A 5 -12.49 10.32 -22.43
C LEU A 5 -11.04 9.95 -22.05
N PHE A 6 -10.18 10.94 -21.84
CA PHE A 6 -8.78 10.73 -21.46
C PHE A 6 -8.62 10.25 -20.00
N VAL A 7 -9.44 10.79 -19.09
CA VAL A 7 -9.51 10.30 -17.70
C VAL A 7 -9.98 8.86 -17.66
N ILE A 8 -11.01 8.52 -18.44
CA ILE A 8 -11.50 7.13 -18.55
C ILE A 8 -10.41 6.23 -19.16
N MET A 9 -9.68 6.68 -20.18
CA MET A 9 -8.62 5.88 -20.81
C MET A 9 -7.42 5.62 -19.90
N LEU A 10 -7.12 6.50 -18.93
CA LEU A 10 -6.07 6.28 -17.93
C LEU A 10 -6.57 5.53 -16.69
N ALA A 11 -7.78 5.84 -16.23
CA ALA A 11 -8.36 5.23 -15.04
C ALA A 11 -8.90 3.82 -15.30
N VAL A 12 -9.46 3.52 -16.47
CA VAL A 12 -10.04 2.21 -16.77
C VAL A 12 -8.99 1.09 -16.83
N PRO A 13 -7.81 1.25 -17.46
CA PRO A 13 -6.75 0.24 -17.34
C PRO A 13 -6.26 0.09 -15.91
N LEU A 14 -6.19 1.18 -15.13
CA LEU A 14 -5.82 1.14 -13.71
C LEU A 14 -6.87 0.38 -12.86
N LEU A 15 -8.16 0.59 -13.12
CA LEU A 15 -9.26 -0.16 -12.48
C LEU A 15 -9.31 -1.62 -12.95
N LEU A 16 -9.05 -1.89 -14.23
CA LEU A 16 -9.04 -3.25 -14.78
C LEU A 16 -7.77 -4.04 -14.41
N TRP A 17 -6.70 -3.36 -13.97
CA TRP A 17 -5.47 -3.97 -13.41
C TRP A 17 -5.43 -3.92 -11.87
N ALA A 18 -6.42 -3.29 -11.23
CA ALA A 18 -6.68 -3.42 -9.81
C ALA A 18 -7.32 -4.79 -9.58
N ASP A 19 -6.48 -5.82 -9.61
CA ASP A 19 -6.85 -7.13 -9.08
C ASP A 19 -7.33 -6.93 -7.63
N GLU A 20 -8.56 -7.34 -7.33
CA GLU A 20 -9.13 -7.33 -5.98
C GLU A 20 -8.38 -8.37 -5.15
N THR A 21 -7.16 -8.03 -4.75
CA THR A 21 -6.36 -8.94 -3.92
C THR A 21 -6.92 -8.88 -2.50
N THR A 22 -7.62 -9.93 -2.09
CA THR A 22 -7.95 -10.12 -0.68
C THR A 22 -6.65 -10.39 0.08
N VAL A 23 -6.44 -9.66 1.17
CA VAL A 23 -5.30 -9.88 2.07
C VAL A 23 -5.80 -10.29 3.44
N GLY A 24 -4.99 -11.07 4.15
CA GLY A 24 -5.33 -11.43 5.51
C GLY A 24 -5.32 -10.22 6.44
N TYR A 25 -6.18 -10.29 7.45
CA TYR A 25 -6.45 -9.23 8.41
C TYR A 25 -6.52 -9.79 9.82
N LEU A 26 -5.85 -9.12 10.76
CA LEU A 26 -5.83 -9.50 12.17
C LEU A 26 -6.59 -8.51 13.06
N GLY A 27 -6.49 -7.20 12.78
CA GLY A 27 -7.17 -6.14 13.54
C GLY A 27 -6.50 -5.75 14.84
N VAL A 28 -5.21 -5.41 14.77
CA VAL A 28 -4.40 -4.94 15.91
C VAL A 28 -3.59 -3.72 15.52
N HIS A 29 -3.35 -2.85 16.50
CA HIS A 29 -2.29 -1.84 16.43
C HIS A 29 -1.08 -2.36 17.20
N LEU A 30 0.08 -2.17 16.60
CA LEU A 30 1.31 -2.85 16.97
C LEU A 30 2.43 -1.83 17.09
N ASP A 31 3.32 -2.04 18.05
CA ASP A 31 4.60 -1.34 18.14
C ASP A 31 5.75 -2.33 18.32
N ASN A 32 6.91 -1.98 17.80
CA ASN A 32 8.11 -2.80 17.97
C ASN A 32 8.64 -2.68 19.39
N LEU A 33 9.17 -3.76 19.94
CA LEU A 33 9.80 -3.68 21.26
C LEU A 33 11.08 -2.85 21.20
N SER A 34 11.13 -1.77 21.99
CA SER A 34 12.37 -1.02 22.24
C SER A 34 13.38 -1.89 23.00
N ASP A 35 14.66 -1.51 22.94
CA ASP A 35 15.73 -2.24 23.65
C ASP A 35 15.52 -2.27 25.17
N ALA A 36 14.90 -1.22 25.72
CA ALA A 36 14.54 -1.18 27.14
C ALA A 36 13.42 -2.20 27.45
N MET A 37 12.40 -2.30 26.60
CA MET A 37 11.29 -3.26 26.77
C MET A 37 11.78 -4.70 26.63
N LYS A 38 12.62 -5.00 25.63
CA LYS A 38 13.26 -6.32 25.44
C LYS A 38 14.00 -6.78 26.71
N LYS A 39 14.82 -5.91 27.29
CA LYS A 39 15.53 -6.19 28.55
C LYS A 39 14.59 -6.38 29.74
N ALA A 40 13.55 -5.55 29.85
CA ALA A 40 12.60 -5.62 30.97
C ALA A 40 11.73 -6.88 30.92
N LEU A 41 11.42 -7.37 29.72
CA LEU A 41 10.57 -8.53 29.49
C LEU A 41 11.35 -9.85 29.34
N ASP A 42 12.68 -9.79 29.32
CA ASP A 42 13.59 -10.91 29.04
C ASP A 42 13.28 -11.57 27.68
N LEU A 43 13.19 -10.73 26.65
CA LEU A 43 12.87 -11.13 25.27
C LEU A 43 13.90 -10.55 24.30
N ASP A 44 14.33 -11.36 23.32
CA ASP A 44 15.23 -10.90 22.25
C ASP A 44 14.49 -10.16 21.13
N TYR A 45 13.22 -10.49 20.92
CA TYR A 45 12.38 -9.99 19.82
C TYR A 45 10.89 -10.08 20.17
N GLY A 46 10.07 -9.44 19.34
CA GLY A 46 8.62 -9.49 19.44
C GLY A 46 7.97 -8.15 19.13
N VAL A 47 6.66 -8.18 18.97
CA VAL A 47 5.84 -7.00 18.65
C VAL A 47 4.76 -6.85 19.71
N LEU A 48 4.67 -5.66 20.30
CA LEU A 48 3.71 -5.31 21.35
C LEU A 48 2.35 -4.97 20.73
N VAL A 49 1.29 -5.52 21.29
CA VAL A 49 -0.10 -5.16 20.97
C VAL A 49 -0.51 -3.96 21.80
N GLU A 50 -0.62 -2.79 21.18
CA GLU A 50 -1.06 -1.55 21.83
C GLU A 50 -2.58 -1.43 21.89
N LYS A 51 -3.26 -1.92 20.85
CA LYS A 51 -4.71 -1.86 20.74
C LYS A 51 -5.23 -3.04 19.94
N VAL A 52 -6.38 -3.55 20.35
CA VAL A 52 -7.15 -4.56 19.62
C VAL A 52 -8.40 -3.87 19.07
N VAL A 53 -8.71 -4.12 17.80
CA VAL A 53 -9.91 -3.57 17.15
C VAL A 53 -11.12 -4.40 17.57
N GLU A 54 -12.24 -3.76 17.92
CA GLU A 54 -13.49 -4.44 18.26
C GLU A 54 -14.01 -5.27 17.08
N GLU A 55 -14.62 -6.42 17.40
CA GLU A 55 -15.16 -7.42 16.47
C GLU A 55 -14.13 -8.04 15.51
N SER A 56 -12.84 -7.75 15.72
CA SER A 56 -11.75 -8.21 14.87
C SER A 56 -11.41 -9.70 15.07
N PRO A 57 -10.71 -10.31 14.11
CA PRO A 57 -10.07 -11.62 14.26
C PRO A 57 -9.24 -11.76 15.54
N ALA A 58 -8.45 -10.73 15.89
CA ALA A 58 -7.63 -10.73 17.10
C ALA A 58 -8.46 -10.75 18.39
N GLU A 59 -9.52 -9.95 18.47
CA GLU A 59 -10.43 -9.94 19.62
C GLU A 59 -11.11 -11.31 19.78
N LYS A 60 -11.67 -11.85 18.69
CA LYS A 60 -12.29 -13.19 18.65
C LYS A 60 -11.28 -14.30 19.00
N GLY A 61 -10.02 -14.11 18.63
CA GLY A 61 -8.89 -14.99 18.97
C GLY A 61 -8.39 -14.85 20.42
N GLY A 62 -8.92 -13.90 21.19
CA GLY A 62 -8.55 -13.64 22.57
C GLY A 62 -7.17 -13.00 22.74
N ILE A 63 -6.72 -12.23 21.75
CA ILE A 63 -5.59 -11.31 21.88
C ILE A 63 -6.02 -10.09 22.68
N GLU A 64 -5.14 -9.62 23.55
CA GLU A 64 -5.39 -8.50 24.45
C GLU A 64 -4.28 -7.45 24.34
N VAL A 65 -4.60 -6.23 24.77
CA VAL A 65 -3.61 -5.15 24.90
C VAL A 65 -2.53 -5.57 25.90
N GLY A 66 -1.27 -5.31 25.55
CA GLY A 66 -0.11 -5.71 26.35
C GLY A 66 0.43 -7.10 26.02
N ASP A 67 -0.20 -7.83 25.11
CA ASP A 67 0.39 -9.05 24.55
C ASP A 67 1.62 -8.71 23.71
N VAL A 68 2.67 -9.53 23.84
CA VAL A 68 3.77 -9.51 22.87
C VAL A 68 3.66 -10.72 21.98
N ILE A 69 3.52 -10.50 20.68
CA ILE A 69 3.50 -11.55 19.67
C ILE A 69 4.95 -11.95 19.37
N LEU A 70 5.24 -13.24 19.51
CA LEU A 70 6.57 -13.80 19.30
C LEU A 70 6.64 -14.66 18.03
N LYS A 71 5.57 -15.40 17.73
CA LYS A 71 5.56 -16.37 16.63
C LYS A 71 4.18 -16.51 16.01
N ILE A 72 4.13 -16.72 14.71
CA ILE A 72 2.92 -17.18 14.00
C ILE A 72 3.30 -18.46 13.24
N ASP A 73 2.74 -19.58 13.69
CA ASP A 73 3.12 -20.94 13.27
C ASP A 73 4.64 -21.15 13.36
N ASP A 74 5.30 -21.28 12.22
CA ASP A 74 6.75 -21.51 12.09
C ASP A 74 7.56 -20.22 11.88
N ASN A 75 6.90 -19.07 11.74
CA ASN A 75 7.54 -17.77 11.50
C ASN A 75 7.78 -17.00 12.80
N ASP A 76 9.03 -16.71 13.10
CA ASP A 76 9.40 -15.80 14.19
C ASP A 76 9.03 -14.37 13.81
N ILE A 77 8.36 -13.65 14.72
CA ILE A 77 7.90 -12.29 14.49
C ILE A 77 8.83 -11.34 15.23
N LYS A 78 9.83 -10.80 14.53
CA LYS A 78 10.84 -9.95 15.16
C LYS A 78 10.44 -8.50 15.16
N ASP A 79 9.71 -8.10 14.14
CA ASP A 79 9.16 -6.76 13.97
C ASP A 79 7.77 -6.78 13.33
N TYR A 80 7.19 -5.58 13.26
CA TYR A 80 5.89 -5.33 12.63
C TYR A 80 5.83 -5.80 11.16
N GLY A 81 6.93 -5.70 10.43
CA GLY A 81 7.03 -6.11 9.02
C GLY A 81 6.83 -7.61 8.86
N ASP A 82 7.48 -8.41 9.71
CA ASP A 82 7.33 -9.87 9.73
C ASP A 82 5.85 -10.26 9.95
N LEU A 83 5.19 -9.67 10.94
CA LEU A 83 3.79 -9.95 11.25
C LEU A 83 2.90 -9.59 10.06
N LYS A 84 3.09 -8.40 9.50
CA LYS A 84 2.32 -7.88 8.38
C LYS A 84 2.46 -8.77 7.14
N ALA A 85 3.66 -9.28 6.85
CA ALA A 85 3.89 -10.20 5.75
C ALA A 85 3.13 -11.51 5.95
N VAL A 86 3.30 -12.17 7.11
CA VAL A 86 2.67 -13.46 7.40
C VAL A 86 1.14 -13.36 7.39
N VAL A 87 0.58 -12.31 7.98
CA VAL A 87 -0.89 -12.14 8.04
C VAL A 87 -1.46 -11.85 6.66
N ARG A 88 -0.83 -10.96 5.86
CA ARG A 88 -1.36 -10.56 4.55
C ARG A 88 -1.49 -11.73 3.57
N GLU A 89 -0.57 -12.67 3.60
CA GLU A 89 -0.53 -13.82 2.69
C GLU A 89 -1.57 -14.90 3.00
N ARG A 90 -2.27 -14.80 4.14
CA ARG A 90 -3.11 -15.88 4.69
C ARG A 90 -4.54 -15.44 5.04
N PRO A 91 -5.32 -14.92 4.08
CA PRO A 91 -6.72 -14.56 4.33
C PRO A 91 -7.54 -15.80 4.71
N ASN A 92 -8.40 -15.67 5.73
CA ASN A 92 -9.31 -16.72 6.21
C ASN A 92 -8.62 -18.01 6.72
N GLU A 93 -7.32 -17.95 7.01
CA GLU A 93 -6.59 -19.10 7.55
C GLU A 93 -6.56 -19.10 9.09
N ARG A 94 -6.52 -20.30 9.68
CA ARG A 94 -6.27 -20.48 11.11
C ARG A 94 -4.79 -20.62 11.37
N VAL A 95 -4.25 -19.76 12.23
CA VAL A 95 -2.83 -19.73 12.60
C VAL A 95 -2.64 -19.92 14.11
N ALA A 96 -1.57 -20.59 14.50
CA ALA A 96 -1.14 -20.74 15.88
C ALA A 96 -0.21 -19.59 16.26
N MET A 97 -0.73 -18.61 17.01
CA MET A 97 0.00 -17.43 17.44
C MET A 97 0.58 -17.64 18.84
N ARG A 98 1.91 -17.62 18.96
CA ARG A 98 2.60 -17.64 20.25
C ARG A 98 2.74 -16.22 20.77
N ILE A 99 2.16 -15.98 21.94
CA ILE A 99 2.18 -14.69 22.62
C ILE A 99 2.80 -14.80 24.01
N ARG A 100 3.27 -13.67 24.52
CA ARG A 100 3.72 -13.49 25.90
C ARG A 100 2.77 -12.52 26.60
N ARG A 101 2.10 -13.00 27.66
CA ARG A 101 1.20 -12.20 28.50
C ARG A 101 1.56 -12.38 29.97
N SER A 102 1.77 -11.28 30.68
CA SER A 102 1.96 -11.28 32.15
C SER A 102 2.98 -12.30 32.66
N GLY A 103 4.16 -12.39 32.06
CA GLY A 103 5.17 -13.35 32.50
C GLY A 103 5.14 -14.72 31.78
N LYS A 104 4.08 -15.04 31.03
CA LYS A 104 3.86 -16.41 30.53
C LYS A 104 3.69 -16.46 29.02
N THR A 105 4.35 -17.42 28.41
CA THR A 105 4.20 -17.73 26.98
C THR A 105 3.03 -18.67 26.79
N MET A 106 2.13 -18.35 25.86
CA MET A 106 0.98 -19.18 25.51
C MET A 106 0.71 -19.13 24.01
N THR A 107 -0.03 -20.10 23.51
CA THR A 107 -0.42 -20.17 22.09
C THR A 107 -1.93 -19.96 21.97
N LYS A 108 -2.33 -19.10 21.03
CA LYS A 108 -3.72 -18.83 20.65
C LYS A 108 -3.93 -19.27 19.21
N ASN A 109 -4.99 -20.03 18.95
CA ASN A 109 -5.38 -20.36 17.58
C ASN A 109 -6.36 -19.29 17.11
N ILE A 110 -5.96 -18.54 16.08
CA ILE A 110 -6.70 -17.37 15.59
C ILE A 110 -7.06 -17.61 14.14
N GLU A 111 -8.32 -17.39 13.80
CA GLU A 111 -8.80 -17.37 12.42
C GLU A 111 -8.61 -15.95 11.88
N LEU A 112 -7.70 -15.78 10.92
CA LEU A 112 -7.46 -14.50 10.27
C LEU A 112 -8.69 -14.12 9.44
N GLY A 113 -9.03 -12.84 9.40
CA GLY A 113 -10.04 -12.32 8.50
C GLY A 113 -9.47 -12.05 7.12
N GLU A 114 -10.33 -11.65 6.20
CA GLU A 114 -9.95 -11.05 4.92
C GLU A 114 -10.31 -9.57 4.91
N LYS A 115 -9.51 -8.77 4.19
CA LYS A 115 -9.83 -7.39 3.87
C LYS A 115 -9.50 -7.14 2.39
N GLU A 116 -10.40 -6.47 1.69
CA GLU A 116 -10.14 -6.03 0.33
C GLU A 116 -8.97 -5.06 0.33
N ARG A 117 -7.86 -5.43 -0.32
CA ARG A 117 -6.78 -4.48 -0.56
C ARG A 117 -7.16 -3.67 -1.79
N THR A 118 -7.77 -2.50 -1.58
CA THR A 118 -7.73 -1.49 -2.63
C THR A 118 -6.25 -1.16 -2.84
N LYS A 119 -5.71 -1.46 -4.02
CA LYS A 119 -4.28 -1.38 -4.40
C LYS A 119 -3.68 0.05 -4.31
N ILE A 120 -4.38 0.98 -3.67
CA ILE A 120 -3.99 2.37 -3.40
C ILE A 120 -3.32 2.52 -2.02
N GLU A 121 -3.33 1.49 -1.15
CA GLU A 121 -2.33 1.40 -0.06
C GLU A 121 -1.01 0.81 -0.60
N LEU A 122 -0.30 1.63 -1.37
CA LEU A 122 1.13 1.50 -1.57
C LEU A 122 1.79 1.77 -0.21
N ASP A 123 2.53 0.78 0.33
CA ASP A 123 3.52 0.98 1.41
C ASP A 123 4.73 1.79 0.87
N LEU A 124 4.45 2.92 0.20
CA LEU A 124 5.35 4.03 0.11
C LEU A 124 5.04 4.89 1.33
N ASP A 125 6.04 5.50 1.99
CA ASP A 125 5.80 6.68 2.82
C ASP A 125 5.18 7.73 1.90
N ILE A 126 3.86 7.67 1.72
CA ILE A 126 3.10 8.63 0.94
C ILE A 126 2.91 9.81 1.88
N PRO A 127 3.59 10.94 1.65
CA PRO A 127 3.27 12.15 2.39
C PRO A 127 1.78 12.46 2.21
N ASP A 128 1.19 13.07 3.24
CA ASP A 128 -0.22 13.42 3.36
C ASP A 128 -0.89 13.73 2.02
N LEU A 129 -2.13 13.28 1.78
CA LEU A 129 -2.79 13.34 0.45
C LEU A 129 -2.80 14.76 -0.16
N GLU A 130 -2.67 15.80 0.66
CA GLU A 130 -2.48 17.20 0.25
C GLU A 130 -1.13 17.46 -0.48
N GLU A 131 -0.05 16.76 -0.13
CA GLU A 131 1.25 16.87 -0.81
C GLU A 131 1.25 16.19 -2.19
N LEU A 132 0.53 15.07 -2.34
CA LEU A 132 0.38 14.41 -3.64
C LEU A 132 -0.42 15.25 -4.64
N GLU A 133 -1.43 15.97 -4.16
CA GLU A 133 -2.19 16.90 -5.00
C GLU A 133 -1.27 18.00 -5.55
N ASN A 134 -0.36 18.52 -4.72
CA ASN A 134 0.61 19.55 -5.13
C ASN A 134 1.63 19.01 -6.15
N VAL A 135 2.17 17.81 -5.96
CA VAL A 135 3.14 17.20 -6.91
C VAL A 135 2.48 16.87 -8.25
N LEU A 136 1.25 16.36 -8.24
CA LEU A 136 0.49 16.08 -9.45
C LEU A 136 0.11 17.36 -10.21
N VAL A 137 -0.20 18.44 -9.50
CA VAL A 137 -0.47 19.75 -10.11
C VAL A 137 0.78 20.31 -10.79
N ILE A 138 1.95 20.21 -10.15
CA ILE A 138 3.23 20.67 -10.73
C ILE A 138 3.58 19.87 -11.98
N LYS A 139 3.59 18.53 -11.90
CA LYS A 139 3.90 17.68 -13.06
C LYS A 139 2.90 17.83 -14.21
N LYS A 140 1.63 18.09 -13.90
CA LYS A 140 0.61 18.35 -14.91
C LYS A 140 0.85 19.68 -15.63
N GLY A 141 1.30 20.72 -14.92
CA GLY A 141 1.66 22.01 -15.52
C GLY A 141 2.83 21.88 -16.51
N GLU A 142 3.90 21.19 -16.09
CA GLU A 142 5.08 20.94 -16.93
C GLU A 142 4.71 20.16 -18.20
N LEU A 143 3.90 19.11 -18.06
CA LEU A 143 3.45 18.30 -19.19
C LEU A 143 2.52 19.06 -20.15
N GLU A 144 1.68 19.97 -19.63
CA GLU A 144 0.82 20.82 -20.45
C GLU A 144 1.63 21.84 -21.26
N GLU A 145 2.73 22.34 -20.71
CA GLU A 145 3.66 23.24 -21.38
C GLU A 145 4.47 22.53 -22.47
N GLU A 146 5.00 21.32 -22.18
CA GLU A 146 5.66 20.47 -23.18
C GLU A 146 4.73 20.11 -24.34
N LEU A 147 3.47 19.75 -24.05
CA LEU A 147 2.47 19.46 -25.08
C LEU A 147 2.10 20.68 -25.93
N LYS A 148 2.17 21.88 -25.36
CA LYS A 148 1.93 23.12 -26.10
C LYS A 148 3.08 23.39 -27.06
N ASN A 149 4.32 23.31 -26.59
CA ASN A 149 5.51 23.54 -27.41
C ASN A 149 5.60 22.52 -28.57
N LEU A 150 5.34 21.24 -28.30
CA LEU A 150 5.36 20.20 -29.32
C LEU A 150 4.27 20.41 -30.40
N LYS A 151 3.11 20.95 -30.02
CA LYS A 151 2.06 21.28 -30.98
C LYS A 151 2.45 22.43 -31.89
N GLU A 152 3.10 23.46 -31.34
CA GLU A 152 3.59 24.60 -32.10
C GLU A 152 4.66 24.16 -33.12
N GLU A 153 5.59 23.28 -32.71
CA GLU A 153 6.59 22.67 -33.61
C GLU A 153 5.93 21.86 -34.73
N LEU A 154 4.93 21.04 -34.42
CA LEU A 154 4.19 20.25 -35.41
C LEU A 154 3.44 21.13 -36.41
N GLU A 155 2.92 22.28 -36.00
CA GLU A 155 2.29 23.24 -36.92
C GLU A 155 3.33 23.90 -37.83
N GLY A 156 4.49 24.28 -37.30
CA GLY A 156 5.62 24.78 -38.08
C GLY A 156 6.05 23.78 -39.16
N LEU A 157 6.29 22.53 -38.78
CA LEU A 157 6.65 21.45 -39.70
C LEU A 157 5.56 21.17 -40.75
N LYS A 158 4.28 21.28 -40.39
CA LYS A 158 3.17 21.15 -41.36
C LYS A 158 3.18 22.27 -42.39
N LEU A 159 3.49 23.50 -41.98
CA LEU A 159 3.61 24.65 -42.88
C LEU A 159 4.80 24.50 -43.83
N GLU A 160 5.95 24.05 -43.33
CA GLU A 160 7.13 23.76 -44.15
C GLU A 160 6.86 22.64 -45.17
N LEU A 161 6.24 21.53 -44.73
CA LEU A 161 5.83 20.45 -45.63
C LEU A 161 4.83 20.91 -46.69
N LYS A 162 3.97 21.88 -46.37
CA LYS A 162 3.02 22.45 -47.32
C LYS A 162 3.74 23.31 -48.36
N ALA A 163 4.66 24.18 -47.94
CA ALA A 163 5.47 25.00 -48.84
C ALA A 163 6.33 24.13 -49.78
N LEU A 164 7.00 23.11 -49.24
CA LEU A 164 7.82 22.18 -50.03
C LEU A 164 6.99 21.41 -51.06
N LYS A 165 5.76 21.03 -50.72
CA LYS A 165 4.82 20.37 -51.64
C LYS A 165 4.32 21.31 -52.75
N GLU A 166 4.18 22.61 -52.48
CA GLU A 166 3.80 23.59 -53.50
C GLU A 166 4.96 23.90 -54.46
N ASP A 167 6.19 23.93 -53.98
CA ASP A 167 7.38 24.13 -54.82
C ASP A 167 7.67 22.90 -55.71
N LEU A 168 7.43 21.69 -55.21
CA LEU A 168 7.49 20.46 -56.02
C LEU A 168 6.41 20.38 -57.11
N LYS A 169 5.29 21.11 -56.97
CA LYS A 169 4.23 21.20 -58.00
C LYS A 169 4.51 22.26 -59.07
N LYS A 170 5.47 23.15 -58.85
CA LYS A 170 5.84 24.24 -59.78
C LYS A 170 7.06 23.91 -60.65
N LYS A 171 7.64 22.72 -60.50
CA LYS A 171 8.65 22.12 -61.39
C LYS A 171 8.00 21.06 -62.27
#